data_AF-A0A3B9A9K5-F1
#
_entry.id   AF-A0A3B9A9K5-F1
#
_cell.length_a   1.000
_cell.length_b   1.000
_cell.length_c   1.000
_cell.angle_alpha   90.00
_cell.angle_beta   90.00
_cell.angle_gamma   90.00
#
_symmetry.space_group_name_H-M   'P 1'
#
loop_
_entity.id
_entity.type
_entity.pdbx_description
1 polymer ?
#
loop_
_entity_poly.entity_id
_entity_poly.type
_entity_poly.pdbx_seq_one_letter_code
_entity_poly.pdbx_strand_id
1 'polypeptide(L)'
;YIGEGTTIMHEGFVNFNAGAEGPNMIEGRISAGVFVGAGSDLGGSSSTMGTLSGGGNIVISVGKECLLGANAGIGIPLGDRCTVEAGLYITAGTLVTMLDDQKNKVTEIKARELAGRSDLLFRRNSASGTVECLTNRSAVELNEALHAHN
;
A
#
# COMPACT_ATOMS: atom_id res chain seq x y z
N TYR A 1 12.41 11.24 10.45
CA TYR A 1 12.69 10.37 11.62
C TYR A 1 13.12 9.02 11.09
N ILE A 2 14.30 8.54 11.49
CA ILE A 2 14.83 7.26 11.04
C ILE A 2 15.03 6.41 12.29
N GLY A 3 14.15 5.42 12.48
CA GLY A 3 14.22 4.53 13.63
C GLY A 3 15.39 3.55 13.57
N GLU A 4 15.74 2.99 14.72
CA GLU A 4 16.85 2.04 14.86
C GLU A 4 16.68 0.82 13.93
N GLY A 5 17.78 0.37 13.34
CA GLY A 5 17.77 -0.74 12.37
C GLY A 5 17.19 -0.40 11.00
N THR A 6 16.81 0.86 10.74
CA THR A 6 16.43 1.31 9.40
C THR A 6 17.68 1.49 8.53
N THR A 7 17.67 0.88 7.34
CA THR A 7 18.67 1.11 6.29
C THR A 7 18.03 1.93 5.17
N ILE A 8 18.66 3.05 4.80
CA ILE A 8 18.27 3.84 3.62
C ILE A 8 19.32 3.60 2.54
N MET A 9 18.92 2.98 1.45
CA MET A 9 19.80 2.70 0.31
C MET A 9 19.93 3.93 -0.59
N HIS A 10 20.80 3.87 -1.60
CA HIS A 10 21.12 5.00 -2.49
C HIS A 10 19.90 5.64 -3.16
N GLU A 11 18.89 4.83 -3.49
CA GLU A 11 17.64 5.26 -4.13
C GLU A 11 16.57 5.70 -3.10
N GLY A 12 16.83 5.43 -1.82
CA GLY A 12 15.98 5.79 -0.71
C GLY A 12 15.96 7.29 -0.47
N PHE A 13 14.77 7.82 -0.21
CA PHE A 13 14.57 9.23 0.12
C PHE A 13 13.57 9.35 1.26
N VAL A 14 13.89 10.16 2.27
CA VAL A 14 12.99 10.45 3.39
C VAL A 14 12.92 11.95 3.60
N ASN A 15 11.71 12.51 3.50
CA ASN A 15 11.50 13.95 3.63
C ASN A 15 11.44 14.44 5.09
N PHE A 16 11.32 15.76 5.30
CA PHE A 16 10.99 16.33 6.61
C PHE A 16 9.59 15.87 7.06
N ASN A 17 9.38 15.80 8.37
CA ASN A 17 8.12 15.31 8.96
C ASN A 17 7.66 13.95 8.41
N ALA A 18 8.60 13.11 8.00
CA ALA A 18 8.38 11.77 7.49
C ALA A 18 9.33 10.81 8.18
N GLY A 19 9.09 9.51 8.05
CA GLY A 19 10.00 8.56 8.67
C GLY A 19 9.61 7.10 8.64
N ALA A 20 10.40 6.33 9.36
CA ALA A 20 10.21 4.90 9.57
C ALA A 20 10.42 4.56 11.06
N GLU A 21 9.59 3.65 11.59
CA GLU A 21 9.64 3.18 12.99
C GLU A 21 10.94 2.45 13.32
N GLY A 22 11.45 1.64 12.39
CA GLY A 22 12.62 0.78 12.54
C GLY A 22 12.29 -0.61 13.13
N PRO A 23 12.91 -1.72 12.65
CA PRO A 23 13.83 -1.79 11.51
C PRO A 23 13.09 -1.77 10.17
N ASN A 24 13.73 -1.26 9.11
CA ASN A 24 13.13 -1.14 7.76
C ASN A 24 14.21 -1.16 6.67
N MET A 25 13.90 -1.64 5.48
CA MET A 25 14.69 -1.40 4.26
C MET A 25 14.02 -0.32 3.39
N ILE A 26 14.68 0.82 3.21
CA ILE A 26 14.16 1.96 2.44
C ILE A 26 15.00 2.20 1.20
N GLU A 27 14.48 1.75 0.06
CA GLU A 27 15.05 1.96 -1.27
C GLU A 27 14.12 2.82 -2.16
N GLY A 28 13.01 3.30 -1.60
CA GLY A 28 12.04 4.17 -2.27
C GLY A 28 11.87 5.53 -1.58
N ARG A 29 10.85 6.28 -2.02
CA ARG A 29 10.57 7.65 -1.57
C ARG A 29 9.49 7.69 -0.50
N ILE A 30 9.85 8.17 0.69
CA ILE A 30 8.95 8.55 1.79
C ILE A 30 8.66 10.05 1.71
N SER A 31 7.46 10.41 1.24
CA SER A 31 7.01 11.79 1.12
C SER A 31 6.81 12.48 2.47
N ALA A 32 6.80 13.81 2.51
CA ALA A 32 6.54 14.57 3.73
C ALA A 32 5.19 14.16 4.37
N GLY A 33 5.18 13.97 5.69
CA GLY A 33 4.02 13.47 6.44
C GLY A 33 3.89 11.96 6.48
N VAL A 34 4.56 11.21 5.61
CA VAL A 34 4.42 9.75 5.54
C VAL A 34 5.24 9.07 6.62
N PHE A 35 4.62 8.11 7.31
CA PHE A 35 5.29 7.26 8.28
C PHE A 35 5.16 5.77 7.91
N VAL A 36 6.25 5.03 8.06
CA VAL A 36 6.37 3.61 7.72
C VAL A 36 6.56 2.80 8.99
N GLY A 37 5.68 1.82 9.23
CA GLY A 37 5.75 0.93 10.39
C GLY A 37 6.91 -0.05 10.32
N ALA A 38 7.26 -0.64 11.47
CA ALA A 38 8.38 -1.57 11.60
C ALA A 38 8.25 -2.80 10.69
N GLY A 39 9.37 -3.29 10.17
CA GLY A 39 9.46 -4.47 9.31
C GLY A 39 8.95 -4.27 7.88
N SER A 40 8.57 -3.04 7.51
CA SER A 40 8.10 -2.73 6.17
C SER A 40 9.24 -2.34 5.24
N ASP A 41 9.21 -2.89 4.02
CA ASP A 41 10.24 -2.67 3.01
C ASP A 41 9.70 -1.87 1.83
N LEU A 42 10.41 -0.80 1.47
CA LEU A 42 10.16 0.01 0.30
C LEU A 42 11.21 -0.32 -0.75
N GLY A 43 10.86 -1.16 -1.73
CA GLY A 43 11.75 -1.56 -2.80
C GLY A 43 12.19 -0.38 -3.70
N GLY A 44 13.25 -0.63 -4.47
CA GLY A 44 13.95 0.38 -5.28
C GLY A 44 13.02 1.32 -6.05
N SER A 45 13.18 2.62 -5.87
CA SER A 45 12.40 3.69 -6.53
C SER A 45 10.89 3.67 -6.29
N SER A 46 10.39 2.86 -5.33
CA SER A 46 8.98 2.87 -4.94
C SER A 46 8.53 4.25 -4.45
N SER A 47 7.23 4.53 -4.52
CA SER A 47 6.66 5.85 -4.25
C SER A 47 5.60 5.82 -3.17
N THR A 48 5.75 6.63 -2.13
CA THR A 48 4.62 7.02 -1.28
C THR A 48 4.15 8.41 -1.69
N MET A 49 2.86 8.56 -2.00
CA MET A 49 2.30 9.86 -2.33
C MET A 49 2.25 10.73 -1.07
N GLY A 50 2.63 12.01 -1.18
CA GLY A 50 2.41 12.99 -0.10
C GLY A 50 0.96 13.49 -0.09
N THR A 51 0.65 14.36 0.86
CA THR A 51 -0.71 14.91 1.09
C THR A 51 -1.26 15.77 -0.08
N LEU A 52 -0.43 16.18 -1.05
CA LEU A 52 -0.69 17.34 -1.91
C LEU A 52 -1.05 17.07 -3.38
N SER A 53 -1.06 15.84 -3.89
CA SER A 53 -1.22 15.61 -5.34
C SER A 53 -2.57 15.02 -5.79
N GLY A 54 -3.63 15.06 -4.98
CA GLY A 54 -4.90 14.41 -5.38
C GLY A 54 -6.21 14.81 -4.69
N GLY A 55 -6.25 15.94 -3.97
CA GLY A 55 -7.53 16.50 -3.47
C GLY A 55 -8.10 15.85 -2.20
N GLY A 56 -7.27 15.22 -1.35
CA GLY A 56 -7.68 14.70 -0.05
C GLY A 56 -6.70 15.07 1.06
N ASN A 57 -7.21 15.48 2.22
CA ASN A 57 -6.43 15.77 3.43
C ASN A 57 -5.90 14.50 4.15
N ILE A 58 -5.85 13.37 3.46
CA ILE A 58 -5.46 12.08 4.06
C ILE A 58 -3.95 11.95 3.93
N VAL A 59 -3.28 11.86 5.08
CA VAL A 59 -1.85 11.58 5.15
C VAL A 59 -1.64 10.09 4.84
N ILE A 60 -0.79 9.79 3.86
CA ILE A 60 -0.45 8.41 3.51
C ILE A 60 0.43 7.82 4.63
N SER A 61 0.15 6.58 5.02
CA SER A 61 0.97 5.80 5.94
C SER A 61 1.15 4.38 5.41
N VAL A 62 2.20 3.70 5.87
CA VAL A 62 2.42 2.27 5.64
C VAL A 62 2.46 1.60 7.00
N GLY A 63 1.64 0.56 7.21
CA GLY A 63 1.65 -0.22 8.45
C GLY A 63 2.92 -1.05 8.61
N LYS A 64 2.86 -2.07 9.47
CA LYS A 64 3.95 -3.00 9.78
C LYS A 64 4.02 -4.13 8.77
N GLU A 65 5.21 -4.67 8.55
CA GLU A 65 5.44 -5.88 7.73
C GLU A 65 4.88 -5.77 6.30
N CYS A 66 4.84 -4.57 5.73
CA CYS A 66 4.42 -4.33 4.36
C CYS A 66 5.58 -4.48 3.36
N LEU A 67 5.25 -4.73 2.11
CA LEU A 67 6.21 -4.77 1.00
C LEU A 67 5.71 -3.91 -0.16
N LEU A 68 6.41 -2.84 -0.47
CA LEU A 68 6.24 -2.11 -1.73
C LEU A 68 7.29 -2.60 -2.72
N GLY A 69 6.86 -3.25 -3.80
CA GLY A 69 7.77 -3.71 -4.84
C GLY A 69 8.55 -2.56 -5.49
N ALA A 70 9.68 -2.89 -6.12
CA ALA A 70 10.47 -1.91 -6.86
C ALA A 70 9.60 -1.19 -7.92
N ASN A 71 9.77 0.12 -8.08
CA ASN A 71 8.97 0.98 -8.94
C ASN A 71 7.46 0.98 -8.67
N ALA A 72 6.99 0.39 -7.57
CA ALA A 72 5.59 0.47 -7.17
C ALA A 72 5.24 1.88 -6.65
N GLY A 73 3.96 2.16 -6.46
CA GLY A 73 3.54 3.38 -5.81
C GLY A 73 2.20 3.27 -5.10
N ILE A 74 2.03 4.03 -4.02
CA ILE A 74 0.80 4.09 -3.25
C ILE A 74 0.31 5.53 -3.11
N GLY A 75 -0.98 5.71 -3.35
CA GLY A 75 -1.76 6.93 -3.12
C GLY A 75 -2.90 6.72 -2.12
N ILE A 76 -2.85 5.63 -1.33
CA ILE A 76 -3.74 5.35 -0.20
C ILE A 76 -2.90 4.87 0.99
N PRO A 77 -3.34 5.10 2.24
CA PRO A 77 -2.73 4.45 3.40
C PRO A 77 -2.85 2.93 3.32
N LEU A 78 -1.82 2.20 3.74
CA LEU A 78 -1.87 0.75 3.91
C LEU A 78 -1.94 0.41 5.40
N GLY A 79 -2.71 -0.63 5.74
CA GLY A 79 -2.61 -1.30 7.04
C GLY A 79 -1.35 -2.13 7.13
N ASP A 80 -1.39 -3.19 7.95
CA ASP A 80 -0.26 -4.10 8.15
C ASP A 80 -0.25 -5.23 7.11
N ARG A 81 0.92 -5.82 6.85
CA ARG A 81 1.09 -7.03 6.01
C ARG A 81 0.52 -6.87 4.60
N CYS A 82 0.58 -5.65 4.07
CA CYS A 82 0.14 -5.35 2.72
C CYS A 82 1.30 -5.46 1.73
N THR A 83 1.05 -6.02 0.56
CA THR A 83 2.02 -6.11 -0.53
C THR A 83 1.51 -5.38 -1.77
N VAL A 84 2.38 -4.62 -2.43
CA VAL A 84 2.13 -4.02 -3.74
C VAL A 84 3.15 -4.56 -4.73
N GLU A 85 2.67 -5.16 -5.81
CA GLU A 85 3.52 -5.67 -6.89
C GLU A 85 4.49 -4.61 -7.43
N ALA A 86 5.70 -5.05 -7.82
CA ALA A 86 6.66 -4.20 -8.52
C ALA A 86 6.05 -3.54 -9.77
N GLY A 87 6.30 -2.25 -9.95
CA GLY A 87 5.78 -1.46 -11.08
C GLY A 87 4.30 -1.11 -11.00
N LEU A 88 3.56 -1.55 -9.97
CA LEU A 88 2.15 -1.18 -9.80
C LEU A 88 2.01 0.11 -9.00
N TYR A 89 1.38 1.12 -9.60
CA TYR A 89 0.95 2.32 -8.90
C TYR A 89 -0.55 2.26 -8.57
N ILE A 90 -0.89 2.29 -7.28
CA ILE A 90 -2.26 2.35 -6.78
C ILE A 90 -2.60 3.78 -6.38
N THR A 91 -3.44 4.45 -7.17
CA THR A 91 -4.00 5.76 -6.82
C THR A 91 -5.32 5.57 -6.05
N ALA A 92 -5.75 6.57 -5.29
CA ALA A 92 -7.04 6.54 -4.57
C ALA A 92 -8.27 6.32 -5.48
N GLY A 93 -8.15 6.63 -6.78
CA GLY A 93 -9.20 6.44 -7.78
C GLY A 93 -9.06 5.14 -8.59
N THR A 94 -7.97 4.39 -8.44
CA THR A 94 -7.76 3.12 -9.15
C THR A 94 -8.92 2.18 -8.82
N LEU A 95 -9.60 1.69 -9.86
CA LEU A 95 -10.61 0.65 -9.71
C LEU A 95 -9.88 -0.69 -9.52
N VAL A 96 -10.26 -1.41 -8.47
CA VAL A 96 -9.62 -2.64 -8.02
C VAL A 96 -10.67 -3.75 -8.01
N THR A 97 -10.36 -4.86 -8.68
CA THR A 97 -11.14 -6.09 -8.60
C THR A 97 -10.75 -6.85 -7.33
N MET A 98 -11.67 -6.97 -6.39
CA MET A 98 -11.48 -7.72 -5.16
C MET A 98 -11.62 -9.22 -5.43
N LEU A 99 -10.62 -9.97 -4.98
CA LEU A 99 -10.58 -11.43 -5.06
C LEU A 99 -10.60 -12.05 -3.66
N ASP A 100 -11.40 -13.09 -3.48
CA ASP A 100 -11.39 -13.91 -2.26
C ASP A 100 -10.15 -14.82 -2.17
N ASP A 101 -10.07 -15.59 -1.09
CA ASP A 101 -9.02 -16.60 -0.85
C ASP A 101 -8.93 -17.69 -1.94
N GLN A 102 -10.00 -17.88 -2.71
CA GLN A 102 -10.10 -18.80 -3.84
C GLN A 102 -9.84 -18.11 -5.19
N LYS A 103 -9.49 -16.83 -5.16
CA LYS A 103 -9.23 -15.96 -6.33
C LYS A 103 -10.46 -15.71 -7.20
N ASN A 104 -11.66 -15.90 -6.67
CA ASN A 104 -12.90 -15.54 -7.35
C ASN A 104 -13.16 -14.04 -7.20
N LYS A 105 -13.67 -13.43 -8.27
CA LYS A 105 -14.11 -12.03 -8.23
C LYS A 105 -15.29 -11.88 -7.29
N VAL A 106 -15.14 -11.01 -6.29
CA VAL A 106 -16.20 -10.65 -5.34
C VAL A 106 -16.87 -9.36 -5.77
N THR A 107 -16.09 -8.29 -5.95
CA THR A 107 -16.62 -6.96 -6.33
C THR A 107 -15.54 -6.09 -6.98
N GLU A 108 -15.94 -4.94 -7.51
CA GLU A 108 -15.04 -3.88 -7.96
C GLU A 108 -15.22 -2.64 -7.08
N ILE A 109 -14.13 -2.12 -6.56
CA ILE A 109 -14.15 -0.99 -5.63
C ILE A 109 -13.00 -0.02 -5.92
N LYS A 110 -13.16 1.26 -5.56
CA LYS A 110 -12.05 2.21 -5.63
C LYS A 110 -11.06 1.90 -4.52
N ALA A 111 -9.76 2.01 -4.82
CA ALA A 111 -8.70 1.70 -3.86
C ALA A 111 -8.79 2.52 -2.55
N ARG A 112 -9.36 3.73 -2.57
CA ARG A 112 -9.61 4.54 -1.36
C ARG A 112 -10.44 3.81 -0.30
N GLU A 113 -11.35 2.93 -0.69
CA GLU A 113 -12.21 2.17 0.24
C GLU A 113 -11.44 1.05 0.96
N LEU A 114 -10.21 0.77 0.49
CA LEU A 114 -9.27 -0.18 1.07
C LEU A 114 -8.20 0.50 1.94
N ALA A 115 -8.27 1.82 2.11
CA ALA A 115 -7.31 2.58 2.90
C ALA A 115 -7.20 2.04 4.33
N GLY A 116 -5.98 1.79 4.79
CA GLY A 116 -5.68 1.31 6.15
C GLY A 116 -6.06 -0.14 6.43
N ARG A 117 -6.61 -0.88 5.46
CA ARG A 117 -6.87 -2.32 5.63
C ARG A 117 -5.56 -3.10 5.59
N SER A 118 -5.49 -4.15 6.40
CA SER A 118 -4.35 -5.08 6.49
C SER A 118 -4.56 -6.32 5.62
N ASP A 119 -3.49 -7.08 5.41
CA ASP A 119 -3.50 -8.40 4.77
C ASP A 119 -3.96 -8.37 3.29
N LEU A 120 -3.59 -7.31 2.57
CA LEU A 120 -3.95 -7.11 1.16
C LEU A 120 -2.76 -7.30 0.23
N LEU A 121 -2.97 -8.00 -0.89
CA LEU A 121 -2.00 -8.09 -1.98
C LEU A 121 -2.56 -7.39 -3.22
N PHE A 122 -1.96 -6.27 -3.61
CA PHE A 122 -2.27 -5.55 -4.85
C PHE A 122 -1.36 -6.03 -5.99
N ARG A 123 -1.97 -6.40 -7.12
CA ARG A 123 -1.26 -6.80 -8.33
C ARG A 123 -1.99 -6.36 -9.59
N ARG A 124 -1.30 -6.38 -10.72
CA ARG A 124 -1.88 -6.25 -12.06
C ARG A 124 -1.90 -7.63 -12.71
N ASN A 125 -3.08 -8.08 -13.11
CA ASN A 125 -3.21 -9.26 -13.93
C ASN A 125 -2.50 -9.03 -15.28
N SER A 126 -1.45 -9.80 -15.55
CA SER A 126 -0.62 -9.62 -16.75
C SER A 126 -1.32 -10.02 -18.05
N ALA A 127 -2.39 -10.82 -17.98
CA ALA A 127 -3.15 -11.22 -19.16
C ALA A 127 -4.26 -10.20 -19.49
N SER A 128 -5.01 -9.73 -18.50
CA SER A 128 -6.13 -8.79 -18.72
C SER A 128 -5.78 -7.31 -18.53
N GLY A 129 -4.68 -7.01 -17.84
CA GLY A 129 -4.31 -5.66 -17.42
C GLY A 129 -5.08 -5.14 -16.19
N THR A 130 -6.04 -5.91 -15.67
CA THR A 130 -6.88 -5.56 -14.52
C THR A 130 -6.04 -5.39 -13.26
N VAL A 131 -6.30 -4.35 -12.48
CA VAL A 131 -5.73 -4.22 -11.13
C VAL A 131 -6.60 -5.03 -10.17
N GLU A 132 -5.97 -5.96 -9.46
CA GLU A 132 -6.59 -6.91 -8.55
C GLU A 132 -6.08 -6.68 -7.12
N CYS A 133 -6.93 -6.97 -6.15
CA CYS A 133 -6.53 -7.06 -4.74
C CYS A 133 -6.98 -8.42 -4.19
N LEU A 134 -6.00 -9.22 -3.78
CA LEU A 134 -6.21 -10.51 -3.14
C LEU A 134 -6.25 -10.32 -1.64
N THR A 135 -7.10 -11.09 -0.98
CA THR A 135 -7.23 -11.13 0.47
C THR A 135 -7.14 -12.57 0.96
N ASN A 136 -6.87 -12.76 2.24
CA ASN A 136 -6.93 -14.07 2.90
C ASN A 136 -8.33 -14.42 3.43
N ARG A 137 -9.36 -13.63 3.08
CA ARG A 137 -10.73 -13.77 3.57
C ARG A 137 -11.61 -14.44 2.53
N SER A 138 -12.60 -15.18 3.01
CA SER A 138 -13.68 -15.70 2.18
C SER A 138 -14.53 -14.56 1.59
N ALA A 139 -15.27 -14.84 0.52
CA ALA A 139 -16.16 -13.86 -0.10
C ALA A 139 -17.20 -13.26 0.88
N VAL A 140 -17.66 -14.05 1.86
CA VAL A 140 -18.64 -13.60 2.87
C VAL A 140 -17.99 -12.60 3.83
N GLU A 141 -16.88 -12.98 4.44
CA GLU A 141 -16.12 -12.11 5.36
C GLU A 141 -15.64 -10.83 4.67
N LEU A 142 -15.27 -10.94 3.39
CA LEU A 142 -14.84 -9.81 2.60
C LEU A 142 -15.99 -8.83 2.36
N ASN A 143 -17.17 -9.33 1.96
CA ASN A 143 -18.35 -8.49 1.78
C ASN A 143 -18.78 -7.81 3.08
N GLU A 144 -18.84 -8.56 4.18
CA GLU A 144 -19.14 -7.98 5.50
C GLU A 144 -18.15 -6.87 5.86
N ALA A 145 -16.85 -7.12 5.71
CA ALA A 145 -15.82 -6.13 6.00
C ALA A 145 -15.87 -4.91 5.07
N LEU A 146 -16.34 -5.06 3.83
CA LEU A 146 -16.50 -3.95 2.89
C LEU A 146 -17.72 -3.09 3.22
N HIS A 147 -18.74 -3.65 3.88
CA HIS A 147 -20.02 -2.98 4.13
C HIS A 147 -20.30 -2.64 5.60
N ALA A 148 -19.49 -3.09 6.55
CA ALA A 148 -19.66 -2.83 7.99
C ALA A 148 -19.59 -1.34 8.41
N HIS A 149 -19.22 -0.44 7.50
CA HIS A 149 -19.11 1.01 7.75
C HIS A 149 -19.90 1.89 6.77
N ASN A 150 -20.88 1.31 6.06
CA ASN A 150 -21.85 2.09 5.28
C ASN A 150 -23.04 2.55 6.14
#